data_AF-A0A1E1IZT5-F1
#
_entry.id   AF-A0A1E1IZT5-F1
#
_cell.length_a   1.000
_cell.length_b   1.000
_cell.length_c   1.000
_cell.angle_alpha   90.00
_cell.angle_beta   90.00
_cell.angle_gamma   90.00
#
_symmetry.space_group_name_H-M   'P 1'
#
loop_
_entity.id
_entity.type
_entity.pdbx_description
1 polymer ?
#
loop_
_entity_poly.entity_id
_entity_poly.type
_entity_poly.pdbx_seq_one_letter_code
_entity_poly.pdbx_strand_id
1 'polypeptide(L)'
;MDGSESIDSVYALLKRGHFVAPLNRIEVIHKVSLGVRALCRSEYPVLATQDVLTLYLREKEILGRVLIRRDFWTLMDFNDAELNQSFGVQNLYFDNYKWSQVLWRRFVAYVEEYFPVAEHTHLLYGEYVQLIRSFSSFEQGTSVKPALPKAIRLHPPYGALMPSKFTQEPILLLKRWLLNFRGPLMLHKALVVNAGSAVLAFVTKLCHVPMVRGVDPRPRFVEACRKDAARSPKLSNVSFQVAEMFPDLTDGMDEGPRKGKYDLVVFYPDEEIVSALWDGENDPYAPTSQGYAGKLEAFFEAVGPHLVENGVIALCCTNIHALLFPDAPHPIEYEVKLNRRFVILDYYDAPARYSGKIRTRFLEPAIECHPQWEKKLRSEVWILHKTESIGHFGFIHGIPGAKPPNMEKWRTKTMGLERQKALKDHVRLMGGDWGDYKGRLLRMLQEQTEEPEDDVAESIRIALDPTYPGVLAEGARKAVEAGEKEKQEFHRSVALEFCDCSPREAFRRRSF
;
A
#
# COMPACT_ATOMS: atom_id res chain seq x y z
N MET A 1 -6.75 39.97 0.57
CA MET A 1 -7.99 39.80 -0.19
C MET A 1 -9.15 40.39 0.57
N ASP A 2 -9.77 41.43 0.02
CA ASP A 2 -11.02 42.00 0.55
C ASP A 2 -12.25 41.36 -0.11
N GLY A 3 -12.06 40.60 -1.20
CA GLY A 3 -13.12 39.89 -1.91
C GLY A 3 -13.66 40.63 -3.14
N SER A 4 -13.01 41.73 -3.53
CA SER A 4 -13.36 42.50 -4.73
C SER A 4 -12.74 41.92 -6.01
N GLU A 5 -11.63 41.19 -5.89
CA GLU A 5 -10.85 40.72 -7.01
C GLU A 5 -11.41 39.42 -7.63
N SER A 6 -11.26 39.27 -8.94
CA SER A 6 -11.64 38.04 -9.64
C SER A 6 -10.68 36.88 -9.32
N ILE A 7 -11.20 35.66 -9.27
CA ILE A 7 -10.42 34.45 -8.96
C ILE A 7 -9.27 34.26 -9.95
N ASP A 8 -9.47 34.59 -11.23
CA ASP A 8 -8.43 34.51 -12.26
C ASP A 8 -7.23 35.42 -11.96
N SER A 9 -7.49 36.63 -11.47
CA SER A 9 -6.45 37.59 -11.08
C SER A 9 -5.65 37.06 -9.88
N VAL A 10 -6.34 36.47 -8.90
CA VAL A 10 -5.71 35.83 -7.73
C VAL A 10 -4.89 34.62 -8.16
N TYR A 11 -5.40 33.82 -9.09
CA TYR A 11 -4.70 32.66 -9.61
C TYR A 11 -3.40 33.06 -10.33
N ALA A 12 -3.43 34.14 -11.11
CA ALA A 12 -2.22 34.70 -11.72
C ALA A 12 -1.17 35.15 -10.68
N LEU A 13 -1.61 35.74 -9.56
CA LEU A 13 -0.70 36.10 -8.45
C LEU A 13 -0.07 34.86 -7.79
N LEU A 14 -0.86 33.83 -7.52
CA LEU A 14 -0.38 32.58 -6.93
C LEU A 14 0.65 31.90 -7.85
N LYS A 15 0.41 31.88 -9.16
CA LYS A 15 1.36 31.33 -10.15
C LYS A 15 2.68 32.09 -10.20
N ARG A 16 2.67 33.40 -9.92
CA ARG A 16 3.89 34.23 -9.82
C ARG A 16 4.63 34.07 -8.49
N GLY A 17 4.12 33.25 -7.58
CA GLY A 17 4.76 32.96 -6.30
C GLY A 17 4.27 33.81 -5.13
N HIS A 18 3.24 34.64 -5.31
CA HIS A 18 2.73 35.47 -4.22
C HIS A 18 1.86 34.68 -3.25
N PHE A 19 1.94 35.01 -1.96
CA PHE A 19 1.03 34.50 -0.93
C PHE A 19 -0.25 35.34 -0.87
N VAL A 20 -1.36 34.67 -0.58
CA VAL A 20 -2.69 35.29 -0.55
C VAL A 20 -3.39 34.93 0.76
N ALA A 21 -3.87 35.94 1.51
CA ALA A 21 -4.61 35.78 2.76
C ALA A 21 -5.90 36.63 2.79
N PRO A 22 -6.94 36.22 3.53
CA PRO A 22 -8.15 37.01 3.70
C PRO A 22 -7.90 38.22 4.61
N LEU A 23 -8.55 39.35 4.31
CA LEU A 23 -8.53 40.53 5.18
C LEU A 23 -9.59 40.43 6.28
N ASN A 24 -10.85 40.21 5.89
CA ASN A 24 -12.00 40.33 6.81
C ASN A 24 -12.81 39.04 7.01
N ARG A 25 -12.86 38.16 6.01
CA ARG A 25 -13.79 37.01 5.97
C ARG A 25 -13.12 35.72 5.49
N ILE A 26 -13.46 34.61 6.14
CA ILE A 26 -13.08 33.24 5.77
C ILE A 26 -13.71 32.85 4.42
N GLU A 27 -14.92 33.35 4.13
CA GLU A 27 -15.61 33.11 2.86
C GLU A 27 -14.75 33.47 1.65
N VAL A 28 -14.02 34.58 1.71
CA VAL A 28 -13.17 35.06 0.61
C VAL A 28 -12.09 34.04 0.30
N ILE A 29 -11.33 33.60 1.32
CA ILE A 29 -10.25 32.65 1.11
C ILE A 29 -10.77 31.24 0.76
N HIS A 30 -11.96 30.87 1.24
CA HIS A 30 -12.63 29.64 0.85
C HIS A 30 -12.94 29.61 -0.66
N LYS A 31 -13.54 30.70 -1.17
CA LYS A 31 -13.83 30.87 -2.61
C LYS A 31 -12.55 30.85 -3.43
N VAL A 32 -11.50 31.55 -2.99
CA VAL A 32 -10.17 31.51 -3.62
C VAL A 32 -9.66 30.07 -3.68
N SER A 33 -9.64 29.35 -2.56
CA SER A 33 -9.12 27.98 -2.50
C SER A 33 -9.82 27.02 -3.47
N LEU A 34 -11.16 27.11 -3.57
CA LEU A 34 -11.93 26.28 -4.50
C LEU A 34 -11.72 26.71 -5.96
N GLY A 35 -11.77 28.02 -6.22
CA GLY A 35 -11.67 28.56 -7.57
C GLY A 35 -10.30 28.37 -8.20
N VAL A 36 -9.22 28.65 -7.47
CA VAL A 36 -7.85 28.47 -7.99
C VAL A 36 -7.54 27.00 -8.26
N ARG A 37 -8.13 26.08 -7.48
CA ARG A 37 -8.04 24.65 -7.74
C ARG A 37 -8.77 24.26 -9.03
N ALA A 38 -9.97 24.80 -9.25
CA ALA A 38 -10.72 24.57 -10.49
C ALA A 38 -10.00 25.12 -11.73
N LEU A 39 -9.41 26.32 -11.62
CA LEU A 39 -8.60 26.93 -12.68
C LEU A 39 -7.34 26.11 -12.96
N CYS A 40 -6.63 25.67 -11.91
CA CYS A 40 -5.45 24.82 -12.06
C CYS A 40 -5.76 23.53 -12.83
N ARG A 41 -6.90 22.89 -12.53
CA ARG A 41 -7.35 21.69 -13.25
C ARG A 41 -7.79 21.95 -14.68
N SER A 42 -8.26 23.17 -14.95
CA SER A 42 -8.64 23.58 -16.30
C SER A 42 -7.39 23.90 -17.16
N GLU A 43 -6.34 24.47 -16.55
CA GLU A 43 -5.06 24.74 -17.21
C GLU A 43 -4.22 23.48 -17.42
N TYR A 44 -4.26 22.53 -16.48
CA TYR A 44 -3.54 21.25 -16.52
C TYR A 44 -4.54 20.07 -16.55
N PRO A 45 -5.26 19.83 -17.66
CA PRO A 45 -6.20 18.73 -17.76
C PRO A 45 -5.47 17.39 -17.75
N VAL A 46 -6.05 16.40 -17.08
CA VAL A 46 -5.51 15.04 -17.04
C VAL A 46 -5.89 14.31 -18.34
N LEU A 47 -4.94 14.14 -19.25
CA LEU A 47 -5.13 13.38 -20.51
C LEU A 47 -4.35 12.07 -20.52
N ALA A 48 -3.20 12.05 -19.84
CA ALA A 48 -2.29 10.92 -19.70
C ALA A 48 -1.80 10.75 -18.25
N THR A 49 -1.01 9.71 -18.03
CA THR A 49 -0.43 9.38 -16.72
C THR A 49 0.38 10.50 -16.11
N GLN A 50 1.27 11.06 -16.92
CA GLN A 50 2.18 12.10 -16.47
C GLN A 50 1.45 13.40 -16.08
N ASP A 51 0.27 13.64 -16.65
CA ASP A 51 -0.53 14.82 -16.35
C ASP A 51 -1.10 14.76 -14.93
N VAL A 52 -1.38 13.56 -14.40
CA VAL A 52 -1.81 13.40 -13.02
C VAL A 52 -0.74 13.89 -12.05
N LEU A 53 0.51 13.52 -12.30
CA LEU A 53 1.66 13.92 -11.49
C LEU A 53 1.92 15.43 -11.63
N THR A 54 1.85 15.94 -12.85
CA THR A 54 2.02 17.37 -13.15
C THR A 54 0.95 18.21 -12.44
N LEU A 55 -0.32 17.85 -12.59
CA LEU A 55 -1.44 18.51 -11.92
C LEU A 55 -1.29 18.43 -10.40
N TYR A 56 -0.90 17.28 -9.86
CA TYR A 56 -0.68 17.09 -8.43
C TYR A 56 0.37 18.08 -7.88
N LEU A 57 1.52 18.17 -8.54
CA LEU A 57 2.59 19.08 -8.16
C LEU A 57 2.14 20.55 -8.26
N ARG A 58 1.48 20.94 -9.36
CA ARG A 58 0.96 22.30 -9.55
C ARG A 58 -0.12 22.65 -8.52
N GLU A 59 -1.04 21.74 -8.23
CA GLU A 59 -2.07 21.95 -7.21
C GLU A 59 -1.43 22.10 -5.82
N LYS A 60 -0.43 21.28 -5.48
CA LYS A 60 0.33 21.39 -4.21
C LYS A 60 1.04 22.75 -4.11
N GLU A 61 1.70 23.17 -5.18
CA GLU A 61 2.43 24.44 -5.26
C GLU A 61 1.50 25.66 -5.07
N ILE A 62 0.35 25.66 -5.76
CA ILE A 62 -0.62 26.76 -5.71
C ILE A 62 -1.31 26.82 -4.36
N LEU A 63 -1.75 25.68 -3.82
CA LEU A 63 -2.41 25.61 -2.52
C LEU A 63 -1.46 25.93 -1.36
N GLY A 64 -0.16 25.67 -1.53
CA GLY A 64 0.90 26.06 -0.58
C GLY A 64 1.05 27.58 -0.41
N ARG A 65 0.35 28.39 -1.20
CA ARG A 65 0.37 29.87 -1.13
C ARG A 65 -0.94 30.50 -0.70
N VAL A 66 -1.98 29.68 -0.46
CA VAL A 66 -3.29 30.12 0.01
C VAL A 66 -3.30 30.04 1.53
N LEU A 67 -3.25 31.20 2.18
CA LEU A 67 -3.07 31.33 3.63
C LEU A 67 -4.33 31.83 4.34
N ILE A 68 -4.41 31.56 5.63
CA ILE A 68 -5.34 32.19 6.57
C ILE A 68 -4.56 32.67 7.78
N ARG A 69 -4.94 33.81 8.35
CA ARG A 69 -4.32 34.33 9.58
C ARG A 69 -4.49 33.35 10.74
N ARG A 70 -3.49 33.26 11.63
CA ARG A 70 -3.52 32.31 12.75
C ARG A 70 -4.60 32.63 13.77
N ASP A 71 -4.87 33.90 14.01
CA ASP A 71 -5.95 34.43 14.84
C ASP A 71 -7.25 34.55 14.05
N PHE A 72 -7.63 33.47 13.35
CA PHE A 72 -8.81 33.39 12.49
C PHE A 72 -10.13 33.70 13.22
N TRP A 73 -10.18 33.65 14.55
CA TRP A 73 -11.35 34.05 15.34
C TRP A 73 -11.65 35.55 15.28
N THR A 74 -10.72 36.36 14.79
CA THR A 74 -10.92 37.79 14.54
C THR A 74 -11.67 38.06 13.24
N LEU A 75 -11.83 37.06 12.36
CA LEU A 75 -12.55 37.19 11.10
C LEU A 75 -14.06 37.23 11.35
N MET A 76 -14.76 38.10 10.63
CA MET A 76 -16.14 38.48 10.93
C MET A 76 -17.13 37.31 10.84
N ASP A 77 -16.84 36.32 10.01
CA ASP A 77 -17.69 35.17 9.72
C ASP A 77 -17.20 33.89 10.42
N PHE A 78 -16.23 33.97 11.35
CA PHE A 78 -15.79 32.80 12.10
C PHE A 78 -16.83 32.30 13.09
N ASN A 79 -17.46 33.22 13.83
CA ASN A 79 -18.51 32.91 14.79
C ASN A 79 -19.35 34.14 15.16
N ASP A 80 -20.67 34.03 15.05
CA ASP A 80 -21.64 34.97 15.58
C ASP A 80 -22.49 34.27 16.65
N ALA A 81 -22.26 34.63 17.92
CA ALA A 81 -22.93 34.03 19.07
C ALA A 81 -24.38 34.51 19.24
N GLU A 82 -24.76 35.65 18.66
CA GLU A 82 -26.12 36.19 18.77
C GLU A 82 -27.02 35.56 17.71
N LEU A 83 -26.55 35.53 16.46
CA LEU A 83 -27.30 34.93 15.35
C LEU A 83 -27.12 33.42 15.24
N ASN A 84 -26.17 32.84 15.98
CA ASN A 84 -25.74 31.45 15.84
C ASN A 84 -25.37 31.12 14.39
N GLN A 85 -24.61 32.01 13.77
CA GLN A 85 -24.18 31.90 12.38
C GLN A 85 -22.66 31.85 12.31
N SER A 86 -22.14 31.07 11.37
CA SER A 86 -20.73 31.08 11.02
C SER A 86 -20.56 30.64 9.57
N PHE A 87 -19.42 30.94 8.98
CA PHE A 87 -19.02 30.45 7.67
C PHE A 87 -17.86 29.45 7.80
N GLY A 88 -17.99 28.32 7.11
CA GLY A 88 -16.90 27.37 6.95
C GLY A 88 -17.35 25.91 7.02
N VAL A 89 -16.38 25.01 6.94
CA VAL A 89 -16.63 23.56 6.87
C VAL A 89 -17.14 22.97 8.19
N GLN A 90 -16.99 23.68 9.30
CA GLN A 90 -17.49 23.27 10.62
C GLN A 90 -19.00 23.02 10.65
N ASN A 91 -19.78 23.76 9.85
CA ASN A 91 -21.24 23.63 9.78
C ASN A 91 -21.68 22.28 9.17
N LEU A 92 -20.78 21.56 8.50
CA LEU A 92 -21.05 20.20 8.01
C LEU A 92 -20.93 19.15 9.12
N TYR A 93 -20.23 19.48 10.21
CA TYR A 93 -19.86 18.54 11.27
C TYR A 93 -20.54 18.83 12.59
N PHE A 94 -20.83 20.09 12.87
CA PHE A 94 -21.35 20.56 14.13
C PHE A 94 -22.64 21.34 13.93
N ASP A 95 -23.49 21.26 14.93
CA ASP A 95 -24.69 22.09 15.03
C ASP A 95 -24.28 23.56 15.24
N ASN A 96 -24.96 24.48 14.55
CA ASN A 96 -24.66 25.91 14.57
C ASN A 96 -24.71 26.50 15.98
N TYR A 97 -25.68 26.09 16.80
CA TYR A 97 -25.79 26.56 18.18
C TYR A 97 -24.61 26.02 19.01
N LYS A 98 -24.30 24.72 18.89
CA LYS A 98 -23.15 24.14 19.61
C LYS A 98 -21.83 24.79 19.23
N TRP A 99 -21.64 25.07 17.94
CA TRP A 99 -20.47 25.80 17.45
C TRP A 99 -20.39 27.17 18.10
N SER A 100 -21.47 27.94 17.99
CA SER A 100 -21.45 29.36 18.30
C SER A 100 -21.37 29.68 19.78
N GLN A 101 -21.84 28.75 20.62
CA GLN A 101 -21.81 28.91 22.07
C GLN A 101 -20.53 28.37 22.72
N VAL A 102 -20.03 27.20 22.29
CA VAL A 102 -18.97 26.49 23.05
C VAL A 102 -17.82 25.98 22.19
N LEU A 103 -18.11 25.37 21.04
CA LEU A 103 -17.07 24.62 20.32
C LEU A 103 -16.04 25.52 19.66
N TRP A 104 -16.37 26.77 19.29
CA TRP A 104 -15.40 27.68 18.69
C TRP A 104 -14.18 27.94 19.62
N ARG A 105 -14.39 28.07 20.93
CA ARG A 105 -13.29 28.24 21.92
C ARG A 105 -12.47 26.97 22.07
N ARG A 106 -13.14 25.81 22.11
CA ARG A 106 -12.46 24.50 22.18
C ARG A 106 -11.64 24.25 20.92
N PHE A 107 -12.13 24.69 19.77
CA PHE A 107 -11.37 24.64 18.52
C PHE A 107 -10.13 25.52 18.57
N VAL A 108 -10.22 26.76 19.08
CA VAL A 108 -9.04 27.62 19.25
C VAL A 108 -7.98 26.96 20.14
N ALA A 109 -8.38 26.38 21.28
CA ALA A 109 -7.47 25.64 22.15
C ALA A 109 -6.89 24.38 21.47
N TYR A 110 -7.69 23.69 20.66
CA TYR A 110 -7.23 22.54 19.89
C TYR A 110 -6.16 22.91 18.87
N VAL A 111 -6.32 24.04 18.16
CA VAL A 111 -5.31 24.51 17.19
C VAL A 111 -4.01 24.92 17.89
N GLU A 112 -4.08 25.45 19.11
CA GLU A 112 -2.90 25.86 19.88
C GLU A 112 -1.92 24.70 20.15
N GLU A 113 -2.42 23.47 20.27
CA GLU A 113 -1.59 22.26 20.50
C GLU A 113 -0.70 21.89 19.30
N TYR A 114 -1.10 22.27 18.09
CA TYR A 114 -0.42 21.91 16.84
C TYR A 114 0.27 23.10 16.18
N PHE A 115 -0.34 24.28 16.28
CA PHE A 115 0.16 25.50 15.68
C PHE A 115 0.04 26.63 16.70
N PRO A 116 1.00 26.83 17.60
CA PRO A 116 0.87 27.87 18.62
C PRO A 116 0.95 29.28 17.99
N VAL A 117 0.22 30.25 18.57
CA VAL A 117 0.19 31.64 18.05
C VAL A 117 1.57 32.29 18.08
N ALA A 118 2.43 31.89 19.01
CA ALA A 118 3.79 32.40 19.15
C ALA A 118 4.70 32.02 17.97
N GLU A 119 4.48 30.86 17.35
CA GLU A 119 5.32 30.34 16.27
C GLU A 119 4.73 30.59 14.88
N HIS A 120 3.40 30.72 14.78
CA HIS A 120 2.70 30.80 13.51
C HIS A 120 1.88 32.08 13.41
N THR A 121 2.24 32.96 12.47
CA THR A 121 1.41 34.13 12.13
C THR A 121 0.28 33.79 11.17
N HIS A 122 0.50 32.80 10.31
CA HIS A 122 -0.42 32.31 9.30
C HIS A 122 -0.41 30.79 9.25
N LEU A 123 -1.49 30.22 8.72
CA LEU A 123 -1.65 28.80 8.41
C LEU A 123 -1.95 28.66 6.92
N LEU A 124 -1.63 27.51 6.34
CA LEU A 124 -2.20 27.15 5.03
C LEU A 124 -3.71 26.97 5.21
N TYR A 125 -4.49 27.46 4.25
CA TYR A 125 -5.95 27.25 4.32
C TYR A 125 -6.31 25.76 4.27
N GLY A 126 -5.49 24.94 3.60
CA GLY A 126 -5.61 23.49 3.60
C GLY A 126 -5.46 22.87 5.00
N GLU A 127 -4.53 23.38 5.82
CA GLU A 127 -4.31 22.97 7.20
C GLU A 127 -5.49 23.37 8.08
N TYR A 128 -5.97 24.61 7.96
CA TYR A 128 -7.16 25.08 8.67
C TYR A 128 -8.39 24.18 8.42
N VAL A 129 -8.63 23.80 7.16
CA VAL A 129 -9.71 22.86 6.82
C VAL A 129 -9.47 21.47 7.41
N GLN A 130 -8.23 20.97 7.42
CA GLN A 130 -7.93 19.68 8.08
C GLN A 130 -8.04 19.76 9.60
N LEU A 131 -7.70 20.89 10.23
CA LEU A 131 -7.85 21.11 11.67
C LEU A 131 -9.31 20.99 12.09
N ILE A 132 -10.24 21.59 11.33
CA ILE A 132 -11.68 21.45 11.62
C ILE A 132 -12.15 19.99 11.49
N ARG A 133 -11.69 19.28 10.45
CA ARG A 133 -12.03 17.85 10.26
C ARG A 133 -11.46 16.96 11.36
N SER A 134 -10.23 17.23 11.77
CA SER A 134 -9.57 16.54 12.85
C SER A 134 -10.24 16.84 14.20
N PHE A 135 -10.62 18.09 14.43
CA PHE A 135 -11.39 18.49 15.61
C PHE A 135 -12.76 17.81 15.66
N SER A 136 -13.44 17.64 14.52
CA SER A 136 -14.65 16.81 14.43
C SER A 136 -14.37 15.36 14.84
N SER A 137 -13.29 14.77 14.34
CA SER A 137 -12.90 13.41 14.72
C SER A 137 -12.56 13.30 16.22
N PHE A 138 -11.97 14.33 16.81
CA PHE A 138 -11.68 14.42 18.23
C PHE A 138 -12.94 14.52 19.09
N GLU A 139 -13.92 15.35 18.70
CA GLU A 139 -15.14 15.58 19.49
C GLU A 139 -16.16 14.44 19.41
N GLN A 140 -16.43 13.91 18.21
CA GLN A 140 -17.52 12.94 18.00
C GLN A 140 -17.06 11.54 17.59
N GLY A 141 -15.78 11.38 17.26
CA GLY A 141 -15.23 10.14 16.71
C GLY A 141 -15.66 9.87 15.27
N THR A 142 -14.80 9.20 14.52
CA THR A 142 -14.99 8.86 13.11
C THR A 142 -15.35 7.39 12.93
N SER A 143 -16.36 7.12 12.10
CA SER A 143 -16.79 5.75 11.77
C SER A 143 -16.15 5.29 10.46
N VAL A 144 -15.54 4.10 10.47
CA VAL A 144 -14.84 3.53 9.31
C VAL A 144 -15.60 2.32 8.77
N LYS A 145 -16.78 2.55 8.18
CA LYS A 145 -17.62 1.48 7.63
C LYS A 145 -17.24 1.16 6.18
N PRO A 146 -17.29 -0.12 5.76
CA PRO A 146 -17.69 -1.31 6.50
C PRO A 146 -16.52 -2.06 7.19
N ALA A 147 -15.30 -1.52 7.19
CA ALA A 147 -14.15 -2.17 7.82
C ALA A 147 -14.39 -2.44 9.31
N LEU A 148 -14.87 -1.43 10.04
CA LEU A 148 -15.21 -1.49 11.46
C LEU A 148 -16.73 -1.41 11.70
N PRO A 149 -17.26 -2.11 12.73
CA PRO A 149 -18.64 -1.98 13.16
C PRO A 149 -18.99 -0.55 13.62
N LYS A 150 -20.25 -0.13 13.46
CA LYS A 150 -20.75 1.21 13.87
C LYS A 150 -20.44 1.57 15.33
N ALA A 151 -20.35 0.56 16.21
CA ALA A 151 -20.06 0.74 17.63
C ALA A 151 -18.61 1.16 17.92
N ILE A 152 -17.68 0.94 16.98
CA ILE A 152 -16.29 1.35 17.13
C ILE A 152 -16.11 2.68 16.40
N ARG A 153 -15.80 3.73 17.17
CA ARG A 153 -15.47 5.06 16.66
C ARG A 153 -14.03 5.39 17.02
N LEU A 154 -13.33 5.97 16.06
CA LEU A 154 -11.91 6.29 16.18
C LEU A 154 -11.72 7.78 16.41
N HIS A 155 -10.74 8.16 17.20
CA HIS A 155 -10.42 9.55 17.53
C HIS A 155 -8.99 9.85 17.06
N PRO A 156 -8.74 9.80 15.74
CA PRO A 156 -7.43 10.08 15.16
C PRO A 156 -6.95 11.48 15.57
N PRO A 157 -5.65 11.66 15.91
CA PRO A 157 -5.07 12.98 16.12
C PRO A 157 -4.91 13.71 14.77
N TYR A 158 -4.56 15.00 14.83
CA TYR A 158 -4.22 15.75 13.61
C TYR A 158 -3.02 15.11 12.90
N GLY A 159 -3.07 15.04 11.57
CA GLY A 159 -2.10 14.34 10.74
C GLY A 159 -2.49 12.92 10.35
N ALA A 160 -3.44 12.29 11.07
CA ALA A 160 -3.84 10.92 10.79
C ALA A 160 -4.83 10.86 9.61
N LEU A 161 -4.49 10.07 8.59
CA LEU A 161 -5.35 9.85 7.46
C LEU A 161 -6.29 8.67 7.75
N MET A 162 -7.59 8.95 7.75
CA MET A 162 -8.60 7.90 7.79
C MET A 162 -8.74 7.26 6.41
N PRO A 163 -8.87 5.93 6.31
CA PRO A 163 -9.11 5.28 5.03
C PRO A 163 -10.36 5.86 4.35
N SER A 164 -10.16 6.44 3.18
CA SER A 164 -11.22 6.77 2.23
C SER A 164 -11.91 5.49 1.75
N LYS A 165 -13.05 5.64 1.05
CA LYS A 165 -13.79 4.50 0.50
C LYS A 165 -12.92 3.61 -0.41
N PHE A 166 -12.04 4.22 -1.20
CA PHE A 166 -11.10 3.52 -2.09
C PHE A 166 -9.98 2.82 -1.29
N THR A 167 -9.25 3.57 -0.47
CA THR A 167 -8.12 3.04 0.34
C THR A 167 -8.58 2.03 1.43
N GLN A 168 -9.88 1.92 1.66
CA GLN A 168 -10.45 0.92 2.56
C GLN A 168 -10.66 -0.43 1.87
N GLU A 169 -10.74 -0.49 0.54
CA GLU A 169 -10.99 -1.72 -0.20
C GLU A 169 -9.91 -2.80 0.01
N PRO A 170 -8.59 -2.51 -0.03
CA PRO A 170 -7.56 -3.51 0.31
C PRO A 170 -7.72 -4.06 1.74
N ILE A 171 -8.13 -3.21 2.69
CA ILE A 171 -8.40 -3.63 4.08
C ILE A 171 -9.59 -4.62 4.12
N LEU A 172 -10.61 -4.41 3.29
CA LEU A 172 -11.75 -5.32 3.19
C LEU A 172 -11.39 -6.65 2.52
N LEU A 173 -10.46 -6.64 1.55
CA LEU A 173 -9.90 -7.85 0.97
C LEU A 173 -9.16 -8.66 2.03
N LEU A 174 -8.26 -8.03 2.79
CA LEU A 174 -7.55 -8.68 3.90
C LEU A 174 -8.53 -9.23 4.94
N LYS A 175 -9.57 -8.47 5.30
CA LYS A 175 -10.61 -8.91 6.24
C LYS A 175 -11.25 -10.23 5.78
N ARG A 176 -11.59 -10.36 4.50
CA ARG A 176 -12.16 -11.59 3.93
C ARG A 176 -11.15 -12.72 3.95
N TRP A 177 -9.90 -12.45 3.60
CA TRP A 177 -8.84 -13.43 3.65
C TRP A 177 -8.63 -13.96 5.08
N LEU A 178 -8.51 -13.08 6.07
CA LEU A 178 -8.33 -13.48 7.47
C LEU A 178 -9.50 -14.33 7.99
N LEU A 179 -10.74 -14.00 7.64
CA LEU A 179 -11.90 -14.81 8.05
C LEU A 179 -11.84 -16.25 7.54
N ASN A 180 -11.23 -16.47 6.37
CA ASN A 180 -11.10 -17.80 5.78
C ASN A 180 -9.82 -18.52 6.22
N PHE A 181 -8.71 -17.79 6.38
CA PHE A 181 -7.37 -18.39 6.50
C PHE A 181 -6.73 -18.26 7.89
N ARG A 182 -7.30 -17.47 8.82
CA ARG A 182 -6.78 -17.36 10.19
C ARG A 182 -6.72 -18.72 10.90
N GLY A 183 -7.75 -19.54 10.72
CA GLY A 183 -7.85 -20.88 11.32
C GLY A 183 -6.88 -21.88 10.68
N PRO A 184 -6.93 -22.06 9.34
CA PRO A 184 -6.02 -22.94 8.62
C PRO A 184 -4.54 -22.62 8.85
N LEU A 185 -4.14 -21.34 8.71
CA LEU A 185 -2.75 -20.91 8.89
C LEU A 185 -2.35 -20.73 10.36
N MET A 186 -3.27 -21.01 11.30
CA MET A 186 -3.04 -20.89 12.74
C MET A 186 -2.45 -19.54 13.14
N LEU A 187 -3.06 -18.46 12.66
CA LEU A 187 -2.59 -17.11 12.95
C LEU A 187 -3.07 -16.70 14.36
N HIS A 188 -2.16 -16.62 15.33
CA HIS A 188 -2.46 -16.30 16.72
C HIS A 188 -1.93 -14.93 17.14
N LYS A 189 -0.77 -14.53 16.60
CA LYS A 189 -0.10 -13.29 16.95
C LYS A 189 0.24 -12.50 15.68
N ALA A 190 -0.35 -11.31 15.56
CA ALA A 190 -0.11 -10.42 14.43
C ALA A 190 0.63 -9.14 14.83
N LEU A 191 1.54 -8.71 13.97
CA LEU A 191 2.14 -7.37 13.98
C LEU A 191 1.54 -6.56 12.84
N VAL A 192 1.15 -5.32 13.11
CA VAL A 192 0.68 -4.37 12.09
C VAL A 192 1.67 -3.21 12.06
N VAL A 193 2.41 -3.10 10.96
CA VAL A 193 3.44 -2.08 10.74
C VAL A 193 2.79 -0.81 10.19
N ASN A 194 3.29 0.35 10.63
CA ASN A 194 2.73 1.67 10.34
C ASN A 194 1.21 1.71 10.60
N ALA A 195 0.83 1.45 11.85
CA ALA A 195 -0.56 1.22 12.24
C ALA A 195 -1.48 2.42 11.97
N GLY A 196 -0.95 3.63 11.83
CA GLY A 196 -1.69 4.82 11.43
C GLY A 196 -2.89 5.08 12.34
N SER A 197 -4.08 5.07 11.74
CA SER A 197 -5.37 5.21 12.44
C SER A 197 -5.87 3.94 13.16
N ALA A 198 -5.02 2.92 13.32
CA ALA A 198 -5.31 1.60 13.90
C ALA A 198 -6.42 0.78 13.22
N VAL A 199 -7.00 1.25 12.12
CA VAL A 199 -8.07 0.54 11.40
C VAL A 199 -7.65 -0.89 11.06
N LEU A 200 -6.43 -1.07 10.53
CA LEU A 200 -5.91 -2.36 10.13
C LEU A 200 -5.70 -3.30 11.33
N ALA A 201 -5.13 -2.80 12.42
CA ALA A 201 -4.98 -3.55 13.67
C ALA A 201 -6.33 -4.00 14.26
N PHE A 202 -7.32 -3.11 14.26
CA PHE A 202 -8.66 -3.44 14.74
C PHE A 202 -9.40 -4.40 13.81
N VAL A 203 -9.25 -4.28 12.49
CA VAL A 203 -9.78 -5.27 11.54
C VAL A 203 -9.17 -6.65 11.79
N THR A 204 -7.84 -6.73 11.96
CA THR A 204 -7.14 -7.99 12.26
C THR A 204 -7.67 -8.62 13.56
N LYS A 205 -7.86 -7.81 14.61
CA LYS A 205 -8.44 -8.27 15.87
C LYS A 205 -9.88 -8.76 15.70
N LEU A 206 -10.70 -8.03 14.94
CA LEU A 206 -12.10 -8.38 14.67
C LEU A 206 -12.23 -9.63 13.78
N CYS A 207 -11.18 -10.02 13.05
CA CYS A 207 -11.07 -11.31 12.37
C CYS A 207 -10.57 -12.44 13.30
N HIS A 208 -10.71 -12.26 14.61
CA HIS A 208 -10.40 -13.24 15.64
C HIS A 208 -8.93 -13.63 15.77
N VAL A 209 -7.99 -12.76 15.35
CA VAL A 209 -6.58 -12.90 15.75
C VAL A 209 -6.46 -12.51 17.23
N PRO A 210 -6.08 -13.44 18.14
CA PRO A 210 -6.10 -13.21 19.57
C PRO A 210 -5.21 -12.06 20.05
N MET A 211 -3.98 -11.98 19.56
CA MET A 211 -2.98 -10.99 19.95
C MET A 211 -2.61 -10.14 18.75
N VAL A 212 -2.83 -8.83 18.84
CA VAL A 212 -2.46 -7.88 17.79
C VAL A 212 -1.60 -6.79 18.40
N ARG A 213 -0.43 -6.56 17.80
CA ARG A 213 0.42 -5.41 18.11
C ARG A 213 0.47 -4.49 16.90
N GLY A 214 0.09 -3.23 17.07
CA GLY A 214 0.37 -2.17 16.10
C GLY A 214 1.67 -1.45 16.45
N VAL A 215 2.45 -1.08 15.45
CA VAL A 215 3.60 -0.19 15.62
C VAL A 215 3.46 1.02 14.70
N ASP A 216 3.81 2.19 15.18
CA ASP A 216 3.80 3.42 14.39
C ASP A 216 4.93 4.34 14.87
N PRO A 217 5.63 5.05 13.97
CA PRO A 217 6.69 5.98 14.35
C PRO A 217 6.19 7.18 15.14
N ARG A 218 4.90 7.54 15.03
CA ARG A 218 4.33 8.78 15.57
C ARG A 218 3.74 8.53 16.97
N PRO A 219 4.31 9.11 18.05
CA PRO A 219 3.84 8.85 19.42
C PRO A 219 2.38 9.23 19.67
N ARG A 220 1.91 10.37 19.12
CA ARG A 220 0.51 10.82 19.28
C ARG A 220 -0.49 9.82 18.67
N PHE A 221 -0.10 9.13 17.60
CA PHE A 221 -0.95 8.13 16.93
C PHE A 221 -1.05 6.89 17.81
N VAL A 222 0.09 6.39 18.31
CA VAL A 222 0.14 5.28 19.26
C VAL A 222 -0.73 5.55 20.49
N GLU A 223 -0.65 6.76 21.06
CA GLU A 223 -1.46 7.15 22.21
C GLU A 223 -2.96 7.15 21.88
N ALA A 224 -3.36 7.77 20.76
CA ALA A 224 -4.76 7.79 20.33
C ALA A 224 -5.31 6.38 20.09
N CYS A 225 -4.54 5.52 19.42
CA CYS A 225 -4.90 4.13 19.14
C CYS A 225 -5.06 3.30 20.43
N ARG A 226 -4.21 3.52 21.45
CA ARG A 226 -4.39 2.89 22.79
C ARG A 226 -5.68 3.35 23.45
N LYS A 227 -5.99 4.66 23.41
CA LYS A 227 -7.25 5.21 23.95
C LYS A 227 -8.45 4.60 23.24
N ASP A 228 -8.42 4.48 21.91
CA ASP A 228 -9.50 3.88 21.12
C ASP A 228 -9.68 2.37 21.40
N ALA A 229 -8.59 1.62 21.56
CA ALA A 229 -8.66 0.21 21.97
C ALA A 229 -9.29 0.06 23.36
N ALA A 230 -8.93 0.92 24.32
CA ALA A 230 -9.48 0.89 25.67
C ALA A 230 -10.98 1.21 25.73
N ARG A 231 -11.52 1.97 24.76
CA ARG A 231 -12.95 2.29 24.66
C ARG A 231 -13.83 1.09 24.29
N SER A 232 -13.27 -0.02 23.80
CA SER A 232 -14.06 -1.17 23.35
C SER A 232 -13.52 -2.52 23.86
N PRO A 233 -14.30 -3.30 24.63
CA PRO A 233 -13.91 -4.65 25.05
C PRO A 233 -13.57 -5.61 23.89
N LYS A 234 -14.15 -5.37 22.71
CA LYS A 234 -13.88 -6.14 21.48
C LYS A 234 -12.44 -5.99 20.99
N LEU A 235 -11.75 -4.94 21.42
CA LEU A 235 -10.37 -4.61 21.08
C LEU A 235 -9.40 -4.96 22.23
N SER A 236 -9.84 -5.77 23.20
CA SER A 236 -8.97 -6.35 24.22
C SER A 236 -7.79 -7.10 23.60
N ASN A 237 -6.62 -7.04 24.24
CA ASN A 237 -5.37 -7.64 23.75
C ASN A 237 -4.86 -7.06 22.42
N VAL A 238 -5.30 -5.86 22.05
CA VAL A 238 -4.61 -5.02 21.06
C VAL A 238 -3.65 -4.09 21.80
N SER A 239 -2.38 -4.12 21.42
CA SER A 239 -1.34 -3.26 21.98
C SER A 239 -0.74 -2.38 20.90
N PHE A 240 -0.22 -1.22 21.28
CA PHE A 240 0.49 -0.33 20.37
C PHE A 240 1.83 0.09 20.96
N GLN A 241 2.85 0.23 20.13
CA GLN A 241 4.20 0.65 20.51
C GLN A 241 4.73 1.67 19.50
N VAL A 242 5.55 2.61 19.97
CA VAL A 242 6.30 3.51 19.08
C VAL A 242 7.50 2.77 18.55
N ALA A 243 7.60 2.67 17.22
CA ALA A 243 8.75 2.10 16.53
C ALA A 243 8.75 2.64 15.09
N GLU A 244 9.94 2.78 14.48
CA GLU A 244 10.05 3.30 13.12
C GLU A 244 9.33 2.41 12.10
N MET A 245 9.69 1.12 12.09
CA MET A 245 9.03 0.10 11.27
C MET A 245 8.78 -1.18 12.07
N PHE A 246 9.79 -1.67 12.78
CA PHE A 246 9.70 -2.85 13.63
C PHE A 246 10.14 -2.53 15.06
N PRO A 247 9.59 -3.23 16.07
CA PRO A 247 10.03 -3.07 17.46
C PRO A 247 11.45 -3.62 17.63
N ASP A 248 12.24 -3.00 18.51
CA ASP A 248 13.61 -3.47 18.79
C ASP A 248 13.64 -4.93 19.23
N LEU A 249 14.62 -5.67 18.68
CA LEU A 249 14.97 -7.01 19.13
C LEU A 249 15.76 -6.86 20.43
N THR A 250 15.11 -6.97 21.58
CA THR A 250 15.81 -6.97 22.88
C THR A 250 16.41 -8.35 23.17
N ASP A 251 17.51 -8.39 23.94
CA ASP A 251 18.28 -9.60 24.30
C ASP A 251 17.45 -10.76 24.91
N GLY A 252 16.20 -10.51 25.31
CA GLY A 252 15.26 -11.52 25.81
C GLY A 252 14.26 -12.07 24.79
N MET A 253 14.27 -11.59 23.53
CA MET A 253 13.42 -12.10 22.45
C MET A 253 13.95 -13.42 21.84
N ASP A 254 15.23 -13.74 22.06
CA ASP A 254 15.87 -14.97 21.59
C ASP A 254 15.68 -16.18 22.53
N GLU A 255 15.04 -16.00 23.69
CA GLU A 255 14.74 -17.08 24.65
C GLU A 255 13.55 -17.97 24.20
N GLY A 256 13.61 -18.50 22.99
CA GLY A 256 12.72 -19.53 22.44
C GLY A 256 12.22 -19.22 21.03
N PRO A 257 11.90 -20.25 20.21
CA PRO A 257 11.65 -20.10 18.77
C PRO A 257 10.43 -19.24 18.39
N ARG A 258 9.55 -18.93 19.37
CA ARG A 258 8.33 -18.13 19.20
C ARG A 258 8.28 -16.87 20.06
N LYS A 259 9.25 -16.68 20.96
CA LYS A 259 9.30 -15.48 21.81
C LYS A 259 9.64 -14.29 20.92
N GLY A 260 8.97 -13.16 21.12
CA GLY A 260 9.16 -11.98 20.25
C GLY A 260 8.54 -12.05 18.84
N LYS A 261 8.49 -13.22 18.20
CA LYS A 261 8.08 -13.41 16.80
C LYS A 261 6.55 -13.44 16.57
N TYR A 262 6.13 -13.26 15.32
CA TYR A 262 4.72 -13.16 14.90
C TYR A 262 4.40 -14.20 13.82
N ASP A 263 3.15 -14.68 13.80
CA ASP A 263 2.64 -15.59 12.76
C ASP A 263 2.20 -14.82 11.51
N LEU A 264 1.78 -13.56 11.71
CA LEU A 264 1.31 -12.66 10.66
C LEU A 264 1.96 -11.29 10.84
N VAL A 265 2.57 -10.75 9.80
CA VAL A 265 2.95 -9.33 9.74
C VAL A 265 2.12 -8.66 8.65
N VAL A 266 1.38 -7.61 8.99
CA VAL A 266 0.53 -6.87 8.07
C VAL A 266 1.12 -5.50 7.81
N PHE A 267 1.18 -5.09 6.55
CA PHE A 267 1.65 -3.77 6.14
C PHE A 267 0.74 -3.17 5.06
N TYR A 268 0.52 -1.86 5.11
CA TYR A 268 -0.24 -1.09 4.13
C TYR A 268 0.59 0.15 3.70
N PRO A 269 1.42 0.05 2.65
CA PRO A 269 2.40 1.06 2.25
C PRO A 269 1.79 2.25 1.48
N ASP A 270 0.51 2.16 1.10
CA ASP A 270 -0.15 3.08 0.17
C ASP A 270 -0.32 4.53 0.67
N GLU A 271 -0.01 4.82 1.93
CA GLU A 271 -0.03 6.19 2.47
C GLU A 271 0.96 7.12 1.72
N GLU A 272 1.93 6.57 0.98
CA GLU A 272 3.00 7.36 0.36
C GLU A 272 3.28 7.02 -1.11
N ILE A 273 2.27 6.60 -1.88
CA ILE A 273 2.50 6.17 -3.28
C ILE A 273 3.12 7.27 -4.16
N VAL A 274 2.74 8.53 -3.96
CA VAL A 274 3.29 9.67 -4.71
C VAL A 274 4.66 10.14 -4.19
N SER A 275 5.18 9.53 -3.11
CA SER A 275 6.51 9.87 -2.60
C SER A 275 7.63 9.51 -3.58
N ALA A 276 7.41 8.52 -4.44
CA ALA A 276 8.31 8.11 -5.52
C ALA A 276 8.54 9.20 -6.58
N LEU A 277 7.77 10.30 -6.58
CA LEU A 277 8.04 11.46 -7.43
C LEU A 277 9.26 12.28 -6.99
N TRP A 278 9.71 12.09 -5.75
CA TRP A 278 10.79 12.84 -5.15
C TRP A 278 11.95 11.95 -4.76
N ASP A 279 12.21 10.89 -5.54
CA ASP A 279 13.46 10.14 -5.45
C ASP A 279 14.61 11.15 -5.54
N GLY A 280 15.23 11.42 -4.39
CA GLY A 280 16.35 12.35 -4.27
C GLY A 280 17.63 11.72 -4.78
N GLU A 281 18.72 12.48 -4.73
CA GLU A 281 20.05 11.88 -4.90
C GLU A 281 20.26 10.79 -3.84
N ASN A 282 20.47 9.56 -4.28
CA ASN A 282 20.82 8.46 -3.41
C ASN A 282 22.19 8.73 -2.78
N ASP A 283 22.30 8.52 -1.47
CA ASP A 283 23.58 8.60 -0.77
C ASP A 283 24.55 7.58 -1.41
N PRO A 284 25.72 8.00 -1.92
CA PRO A 284 26.67 7.11 -2.58
C PRO A 284 27.24 6.03 -1.63
N TYR A 285 27.19 6.25 -0.32
CA TYR A 285 27.68 5.31 0.69
C TYR A 285 26.60 4.36 1.21
N ALA A 286 25.33 4.74 1.11
CA ALA A 286 24.17 3.95 1.53
C ALA A 286 23.06 4.03 0.47
N PRO A 287 23.26 3.41 -0.72
CA PRO A 287 22.26 3.43 -1.77
C PRO A 287 21.03 2.68 -1.29
N THR A 288 19.95 3.42 -1.03
CA THR A 288 18.66 2.87 -0.65
C THR A 288 17.64 3.41 -1.63
N SER A 289 16.72 2.55 -2.07
CA SER A 289 15.55 3.04 -2.81
C SER A 289 14.80 4.02 -1.92
N GLN A 290 14.25 5.10 -2.49
CA GLN A 290 13.45 6.07 -1.73
C GLN A 290 11.95 5.86 -1.97
N GLY A 291 11.14 6.63 -1.25
CA GLY A 291 9.69 6.64 -1.41
C GLY A 291 9.01 5.28 -1.18
N TYR A 292 8.08 4.94 -2.07
CA TYR A 292 7.24 3.73 -1.95
C TYR A 292 8.06 2.44 -2.10
N ALA A 293 8.98 2.38 -3.07
CA ALA A 293 9.85 1.22 -3.29
C ALA A 293 10.83 1.03 -2.12
N GLY A 294 11.45 2.12 -1.64
CA GLY A 294 12.33 2.12 -0.47
C GLY A 294 11.70 1.58 0.81
N LYS A 295 10.46 2.00 1.10
CA LYS A 295 9.74 1.50 2.27
C LYS A 295 9.43 0.01 2.17
N LEU A 296 9.11 -0.48 0.98
CA LEU A 296 8.89 -1.91 0.75
C LEU A 296 10.19 -2.70 0.89
N GLU A 297 11.29 -2.20 0.34
CA GLU A 297 12.63 -2.80 0.49
C GLU A 297 13.04 -2.88 1.97
N ALA A 298 12.99 -1.76 2.71
CA ALA A 298 13.28 -1.73 4.13
C ALA A 298 12.38 -2.69 4.93
N PHE A 299 11.11 -2.81 4.54
CA PHE A 299 10.18 -3.77 5.14
C PHE A 299 10.61 -5.22 4.88
N PHE A 300 10.93 -5.58 3.64
CA PHE A 300 11.32 -6.94 3.28
C PHE A 300 12.65 -7.36 3.93
N GLU A 301 13.58 -6.43 4.09
CA GLU A 301 14.84 -6.70 4.80
C GLU A 301 14.63 -6.91 6.29
N ALA A 302 13.84 -6.06 6.94
CA ALA A 302 13.71 -6.07 8.39
C ALA A 302 12.68 -7.08 8.93
N VAL A 303 11.72 -7.56 8.13
CA VAL A 303 10.62 -8.42 8.63
C VAL A 303 11.08 -9.82 9.04
N GLY A 304 12.16 -10.34 8.45
CA GLY A 304 12.63 -11.71 8.63
C GLY A 304 12.80 -12.12 10.11
N PRO A 305 13.60 -11.39 10.91
CA PRO A 305 13.79 -11.67 12.34
C PRO A 305 12.51 -11.68 13.19
N HIS A 306 11.50 -10.90 12.80
CA HIS A 306 10.23 -10.79 13.55
C HIS A 306 9.21 -11.86 13.18
N LEU A 307 9.43 -12.62 12.11
CA LEU A 307 8.49 -13.63 11.62
C LEU A 307 8.91 -15.02 12.12
N VAL A 308 7.93 -15.81 12.61
CA VAL A 308 8.16 -17.24 12.91
C VAL A 308 8.51 -18.00 11.63
N GLU A 309 9.12 -19.18 11.76
CA GLU A 309 9.56 -20.00 10.62
C GLU A 309 8.42 -20.28 9.62
N ASN A 310 7.20 -20.53 10.09
CA ASN A 310 6.02 -20.76 9.24
C ASN A 310 5.08 -19.55 9.19
N GLY A 311 5.60 -18.36 9.45
CA GLY A 311 4.81 -17.13 9.44
C GLY A 311 4.58 -16.63 8.02
N VAL A 312 3.59 -15.76 7.88
CA VAL A 312 3.24 -15.12 6.62
C VAL A 312 3.21 -13.61 6.76
N ILE A 313 3.43 -12.93 5.65
CA ILE A 313 3.29 -11.49 5.51
C ILE A 313 2.03 -11.22 4.68
N ALA A 314 1.27 -10.20 5.05
CA ALA A 314 0.15 -9.69 4.27
C ALA A 314 0.38 -8.22 3.90
N LEU A 315 0.62 -7.96 2.63
CA LEU A 315 0.70 -6.60 2.08
C LEU A 315 -0.67 -6.24 1.52
N CYS A 316 -1.30 -5.22 2.08
CA CYS A 316 -2.42 -4.56 1.46
C CYS A 316 -1.85 -3.49 0.54
N CYS A 317 -2.34 -3.33 -0.69
CA CYS A 317 -1.93 -2.23 -1.55
C CYS A 317 -2.99 -2.00 -2.63
N THR A 318 -2.75 -0.99 -3.46
CA THR A 318 -3.50 -0.72 -4.67
C THR A 318 -2.54 -0.68 -5.84
N ASN A 319 -3.01 -1.03 -7.03
CA ASN A 319 -2.16 -1.03 -8.22
C ASN A 319 -1.85 0.37 -8.76
N ILE A 320 -2.15 1.43 -8.01
CA ILE A 320 -1.98 2.81 -8.46
C ILE A 320 -0.50 3.16 -8.72
N HIS A 321 0.45 2.58 -7.97
CA HIS A 321 1.88 2.75 -8.26
C HIS A 321 2.21 2.29 -9.69
N ALA A 322 1.76 1.10 -10.08
CA ALA A 322 1.98 0.56 -11.43
C ALA A 322 1.26 1.37 -12.53
N LEU A 323 0.17 2.07 -12.19
CA LEU A 323 -0.51 2.96 -13.13
C LEU A 323 0.21 4.30 -13.30
N LEU A 324 0.80 4.83 -12.21
CA LEU A 324 1.55 6.08 -12.21
C LEU A 324 2.94 5.92 -12.85
N PHE A 325 3.58 4.77 -12.64
CA PHE A 325 4.94 4.47 -13.10
C PHE A 325 4.97 3.16 -13.91
N PRO A 326 4.37 3.13 -15.11
CA PRO A 326 4.26 1.90 -15.89
C PRO A 326 5.59 1.34 -16.38
N ASP A 327 6.61 2.19 -16.50
CA ASP A 327 7.95 1.81 -16.96
C ASP A 327 8.83 1.26 -15.82
N ALA A 328 8.43 1.49 -14.56
CA ALA A 328 9.14 0.97 -13.40
C ALA A 328 8.64 -0.44 -13.03
N PRO A 329 9.52 -1.37 -12.64
CA PRO A 329 9.09 -2.69 -12.18
C PRO A 329 8.23 -2.56 -10.91
N HIS A 330 7.26 -3.46 -10.76
CA HIS A 330 6.42 -3.47 -9.57
C HIS A 330 7.27 -3.87 -8.33
N PRO A 331 7.36 -3.06 -7.26
CA PRO A 331 8.32 -3.31 -6.18
C PRO A 331 8.13 -4.65 -5.46
N ILE A 332 6.89 -5.11 -5.31
CA ILE A 332 6.60 -6.43 -4.72
C ILE A 332 7.01 -7.57 -5.67
N GLU A 333 6.89 -7.37 -6.99
CA GLU A 333 7.32 -8.38 -7.95
C GLU A 333 8.84 -8.45 -8.04
N TYR A 334 9.50 -7.29 -7.96
CA TYR A 334 10.96 -7.20 -7.88
C TYR A 334 11.49 -8.02 -6.71
N GLU A 335 10.88 -7.89 -5.52
CA GLU A 335 11.25 -8.67 -4.34
C GLU A 335 11.13 -10.19 -4.57
N VAL A 336 10.03 -10.63 -5.18
CA VAL A 336 9.76 -12.07 -5.39
C VAL A 336 10.66 -12.65 -6.47
N LYS A 337 10.89 -11.93 -7.57
CA LYS A 337 11.62 -12.43 -8.74
C LYS A 337 13.14 -12.33 -8.60
N LEU A 338 13.63 -11.17 -8.16
CA LEU A 338 15.05 -10.84 -8.16
C LEU A 338 15.67 -11.08 -6.79
N ASN A 339 15.09 -10.55 -5.71
CA ASN A 339 15.67 -10.70 -4.37
C ASN A 339 15.40 -12.10 -3.77
N ARG A 340 14.29 -12.75 -4.16
CA ARG A 340 13.95 -14.15 -3.84
C ARG A 340 13.95 -14.49 -2.33
N ARG A 341 13.79 -13.49 -1.45
CA ARG A 341 13.67 -13.70 0.02
C ARG A 341 12.29 -14.24 0.41
N PHE A 342 11.28 -13.96 -0.42
CA PHE A 342 9.89 -14.33 -0.19
C PHE A 342 9.26 -15.00 -1.40
N VAL A 343 8.33 -15.91 -1.13
CA VAL A 343 7.53 -16.63 -2.12
C VAL A 343 6.07 -16.26 -1.95
N ILE A 344 5.35 -16.07 -3.07
CA ILE A 344 3.92 -15.75 -3.06
C ILE A 344 3.14 -16.98 -2.61
N LEU A 345 2.54 -16.89 -1.42
CA LEU A 345 1.58 -17.89 -0.93
C LEU A 345 0.22 -17.70 -1.61
N ASP A 346 -0.31 -16.49 -1.58
CA ASP A 346 -1.57 -16.10 -2.19
C ASP A 346 -1.46 -14.69 -2.76
N TYR A 347 -2.26 -14.42 -3.79
CA TYR A 347 -2.55 -13.08 -4.28
C TYR A 347 -4.08 -12.95 -4.36
N TYR A 348 -4.62 -11.77 -4.13
CA TYR A 348 -6.02 -11.46 -4.36
C TYR A 348 -6.10 -10.05 -4.93
N ASP A 349 -6.89 -9.87 -5.97
CA ASP A 349 -7.18 -8.57 -6.53
C ASP A 349 -8.68 -8.37 -6.72
N ALA A 350 -9.10 -7.11 -6.68
CA ALA A 350 -10.46 -6.70 -6.98
C ALA A 350 -10.48 -5.38 -7.73
N PRO A 351 -11.35 -5.25 -8.76
CA PRO A 351 -11.60 -3.96 -9.38
C PRO A 351 -12.05 -2.93 -8.35
N ALA A 352 -11.52 -1.73 -8.45
CA ALA A 352 -11.92 -0.61 -7.62
C ALA A 352 -13.39 -0.29 -7.84
N ARG A 353 -14.17 -0.21 -6.76
CA ARG A 353 -15.61 0.06 -6.84
C ARG A 353 -15.93 1.54 -6.73
N TYR A 354 -15.00 2.32 -6.18
CA TYR A 354 -15.16 3.75 -5.99
C TYR A 354 -14.34 4.54 -7.01
N SER A 355 -15.05 5.29 -7.86
CA SER A 355 -14.52 6.38 -8.67
C SER A 355 -14.43 7.65 -7.83
N GLY A 356 -13.30 8.36 -7.87
CA GLY A 356 -13.12 9.57 -7.09
C GLY A 356 -11.66 9.96 -6.86
N LYS A 357 -11.46 11.01 -6.08
CA LYS A 357 -10.12 11.51 -5.76
C LYS A 357 -9.46 10.66 -4.69
N ILE A 358 -8.25 10.20 -4.95
CA ILE A 358 -7.49 9.35 -4.03
C ILE A 358 -6.56 10.25 -3.21
N ARG A 359 -6.75 10.28 -1.89
CA ARG A 359 -5.84 10.98 -1.00
C ARG A 359 -4.95 9.94 -0.32
N THR A 360 -3.65 10.05 -0.56
CA THR A 360 -2.62 9.19 0.05
C THR A 360 -1.95 9.88 1.23
N ARG A 361 -1.73 11.21 1.17
CA ARG A 361 -1.14 12.01 2.25
C ARG A 361 -2.13 13.00 2.86
N PHE A 362 -1.93 13.34 4.15
CA PHE A 362 -2.89 14.09 4.95
C PHE A 362 -3.12 15.54 4.47
N LEU A 363 -2.05 16.30 4.21
CA LEU A 363 -2.12 17.71 3.77
C LEU A 363 -2.04 17.90 2.25
N GLU A 364 -1.66 16.87 1.51
CA GLU A 364 -1.43 17.01 0.08
C GLU A 364 -2.75 16.98 -0.73
N PRO A 365 -2.74 17.46 -1.99
CA PRO A 365 -3.88 17.34 -2.88
C PRO A 365 -4.34 15.89 -3.02
N ALA A 366 -5.59 15.70 -3.43
CA ALA A 366 -6.05 14.36 -3.78
C ALA A 366 -5.70 14.10 -5.25
N ILE A 367 -5.17 12.91 -5.53
CA ILE A 367 -4.86 12.42 -6.86
C ILE A 367 -6.18 12.31 -7.64
N GLU A 368 -6.22 12.95 -8.80
CA GLU A 368 -7.35 12.89 -9.71
C GLU A 368 -7.22 11.67 -10.61
N CYS A 369 -8.23 10.79 -10.58
CA CYS A 369 -8.22 9.59 -11.41
C CYS A 369 -8.77 9.93 -12.79
N HIS A 370 -7.99 9.69 -13.83
CA HIS A 370 -8.49 9.73 -15.19
C HIS A 370 -9.58 8.65 -15.38
N PRO A 371 -10.71 8.89 -16.09
CA PRO A 371 -11.79 7.91 -16.22
C PRO A 371 -11.35 6.55 -16.82
N GLN A 372 -10.31 6.54 -17.66
CA GLN A 372 -9.75 5.30 -18.18
C GLN A 372 -8.94 4.51 -17.13
N TRP A 373 -8.40 5.20 -16.12
CA TRP A 373 -7.70 4.58 -14.99
C TRP A 373 -8.64 4.03 -13.97
N GLU A 374 -9.78 4.68 -13.75
CA GLU A 374 -10.78 4.18 -12.79
C GLU A 374 -11.19 2.74 -13.10
N LYS A 375 -11.24 2.37 -14.39
CA LYS A 375 -11.51 0.98 -14.83
C LYS A 375 -10.34 0.02 -14.62
N LYS A 376 -9.11 0.53 -14.53
CA LYS A 376 -7.88 -0.25 -14.34
C LYS A 376 -7.46 -0.33 -12.87
N LEU A 377 -7.96 0.58 -12.02
CA LEU A 377 -7.65 0.58 -10.59
C LEU A 377 -8.13 -0.71 -9.93
N ARG A 378 -7.25 -1.26 -9.11
CA ARG A 378 -7.48 -2.48 -8.36
C ARG A 378 -6.95 -2.34 -6.95
N SER A 379 -7.70 -2.96 -6.04
CA SER A 379 -7.29 -3.22 -4.67
C SER A 379 -6.63 -4.59 -4.63
N GLU A 380 -5.49 -4.70 -3.96
CA GLU A 380 -4.65 -5.89 -3.96
C GLU A 380 -4.31 -6.33 -2.53
N VAL A 381 -4.17 -7.64 -2.36
CA VAL A 381 -3.62 -8.26 -1.16
C VAL A 381 -2.63 -9.33 -1.57
N TRP A 382 -1.39 -9.18 -1.12
CA TRP A 382 -0.31 -10.13 -1.36
C TRP A 382 0.00 -10.86 -0.06
N ILE A 383 -0.03 -12.18 -0.10
CA ILE A 383 0.36 -13.03 1.03
C ILE A 383 1.65 -13.73 0.66
N LEU A 384 2.69 -13.51 1.44
CA LEU A 384 4.04 -13.99 1.18
C LEU A 384 4.53 -14.83 2.36
N HIS A 385 5.40 -15.81 2.12
CA HIS A 385 6.14 -16.52 3.16
C HIS A 385 7.63 -16.53 2.83
N LYS A 386 8.51 -16.79 3.82
CA LYS A 386 9.95 -16.87 3.56
C LYS A 386 10.27 -18.03 2.63
N THR A 387 11.27 -17.87 1.78
CA THR A 387 11.76 -18.96 0.91
C THR A 387 12.20 -20.18 1.73
N GLU A 388 12.80 -19.95 2.90
CA GLU A 388 13.20 -21.01 3.86
C GLU A 388 12.02 -21.88 4.32
N SER A 389 10.80 -21.33 4.35
CA SER A 389 9.58 -22.02 4.78
C SER A 389 8.94 -22.88 3.69
N ILE A 390 9.57 -23.02 2.51
CA ILE A 390 8.98 -23.75 1.38
C ILE A 390 8.68 -25.22 1.72
N GLY A 391 9.46 -25.85 2.61
CA GLY A 391 9.18 -27.21 3.07
C GLY A 391 7.83 -27.33 3.81
N HIS A 392 7.42 -26.28 4.54
CA HIS A 392 6.14 -26.24 5.25
C HIS A 392 4.96 -25.95 4.32
N PHE A 393 5.15 -25.01 3.38
CA PHE A 393 4.11 -24.56 2.45
C PHE A 393 4.08 -25.32 1.12
N GLY A 394 5.02 -26.23 0.89
CA GLY A 394 5.19 -26.94 -0.39
C GLY A 394 3.96 -27.72 -0.83
N PHE A 395 3.16 -28.25 0.10
CA PHE A 395 1.90 -28.91 -0.25
C PHE A 395 0.80 -27.90 -0.66
N ILE A 396 0.81 -26.64 -0.18
CA ILE A 396 -0.10 -25.56 -0.64
C ILE A 396 0.22 -25.19 -2.08
N HIS A 397 1.51 -25.20 -2.39
CA HIS A 397 2.08 -25.01 -3.72
C HIS A 397 1.93 -26.23 -4.63
N GLY A 398 1.43 -27.35 -4.13
CA GLY A 398 1.28 -28.57 -4.94
C GLY A 398 2.60 -29.21 -5.37
N ILE A 399 3.71 -28.93 -4.67
CA ILE A 399 5.02 -29.53 -4.96
C ILE A 399 4.91 -31.06 -4.83
N PRO A 400 5.22 -31.83 -5.90
CA PRO A 400 5.12 -33.29 -5.88
C PRO A 400 5.91 -33.91 -4.71
N GLY A 401 5.25 -34.72 -3.89
CA GLY A 401 5.87 -35.38 -2.73
C GLY A 401 5.92 -34.55 -1.44
N ALA A 402 5.55 -33.27 -1.47
CA ALA A 402 5.43 -32.46 -0.26
C ALA A 402 4.28 -32.98 0.61
N LYS A 403 4.59 -33.29 1.88
CA LYS A 403 3.60 -33.76 2.85
C LYS A 403 3.06 -32.58 3.65
N PRO A 404 1.74 -32.51 3.92
CA PRO A 404 1.22 -31.48 4.80
C PRO A 404 1.86 -31.66 6.19
N PRO A 405 2.21 -30.57 6.92
CA PRO A 405 2.60 -30.63 8.32
C PRO A 405 1.60 -31.45 9.14
N ASN A 406 2.12 -32.10 10.19
CA ASN A 406 1.41 -33.10 10.98
C ASN A 406 0.35 -32.47 11.92
N MET A 407 -0.63 -31.78 11.35
CA MET A 407 -1.72 -31.12 12.04
C MET A 407 -3.05 -31.63 11.48
N GLU A 408 -3.98 -32.03 12.36
CA GLU A 408 -5.25 -32.67 11.98
C GLU A 408 -6.07 -31.89 10.95
N LYS A 409 -6.00 -30.54 10.97
CA LYS A 409 -6.65 -29.66 9.99
C LYS A 409 -6.00 -29.64 8.60
N TRP A 410 -4.72 -30.01 8.49
CA TRP A 410 -3.94 -29.97 7.25
C TRP A 410 -3.92 -31.33 6.54
N ARG A 411 -4.30 -32.40 7.24
CA ARG A 411 -4.38 -33.77 6.69
C ARG A 411 -5.52 -33.98 5.71
N THR A 412 -6.50 -33.08 5.64
CA THR A 412 -7.56 -33.19 4.63
C THR A 412 -7.08 -32.60 3.30
N LYS A 413 -7.15 -33.40 2.22
CA LYS A 413 -7.04 -32.95 0.81
C LYS A 413 -7.97 -31.76 0.47
N THR A 414 -8.83 -31.36 1.40
CA THR A 414 -9.76 -30.24 1.28
C THR A 414 -9.09 -28.88 1.35
N MET A 415 -7.93 -28.67 1.99
CA MET A 415 -7.36 -27.31 2.13
C MET A 415 -6.98 -26.65 0.81
N GLY A 416 -6.32 -27.37 -0.10
CA GLY A 416 -6.03 -26.84 -1.45
C GLY A 416 -7.31 -26.57 -2.25
N LEU A 417 -8.32 -27.43 -2.10
CA LEU A 417 -9.64 -27.26 -2.72
C LEU A 417 -10.44 -26.11 -2.08
N GLU A 418 -10.36 -25.92 -0.77
CA GLU A 418 -11.00 -24.85 0.00
C GLU A 418 -10.35 -23.51 -0.31
N ARG A 419 -9.02 -23.47 -0.43
CA ARG A 419 -8.26 -22.32 -0.92
C ARG A 419 -8.69 -21.98 -2.34
N GLN A 420 -8.66 -22.94 -3.26
CA GLN A 420 -9.07 -22.73 -4.65
C GLN A 420 -10.55 -22.33 -4.75
N LYS A 421 -11.41 -22.90 -3.91
CA LYS A 421 -12.82 -22.54 -3.80
C LYS A 421 -12.99 -21.13 -3.26
N ALA A 422 -12.30 -20.75 -2.20
CA ALA A 422 -12.34 -19.40 -1.63
C ALA A 422 -11.85 -18.35 -2.63
N LEU A 423 -10.78 -18.64 -3.38
CA LEU A 423 -10.29 -17.81 -4.49
C LEU A 423 -11.32 -17.70 -5.62
N LYS A 424 -11.89 -18.82 -6.08
CA LYS A 424 -12.94 -18.82 -7.13
C LYS A 424 -14.19 -18.08 -6.68
N ASP A 425 -14.65 -18.32 -5.45
CA ASP A 425 -15.82 -17.66 -4.87
C ASP A 425 -15.54 -16.16 -4.69
N HIS A 426 -14.32 -15.78 -4.32
CA HIS A 426 -13.88 -14.39 -4.26
C HIS A 426 -13.97 -13.71 -5.63
N VAL A 427 -13.33 -14.29 -6.64
CA VAL A 427 -13.33 -13.75 -8.01
C VAL A 427 -14.75 -13.60 -8.53
N ARG A 428 -15.62 -14.60 -8.30
CA ARG A 428 -17.06 -14.54 -8.64
C ARG A 428 -17.81 -13.45 -7.89
N LEU A 429 -17.64 -13.34 -6.57
CA LEU A 429 -18.27 -12.32 -5.72
C LEU A 429 -17.84 -10.89 -6.10
N MET A 430 -16.65 -10.74 -6.67
CA MET A 430 -16.15 -9.46 -7.18
C MET A 430 -16.53 -9.19 -8.63
N GLY A 431 -17.28 -10.09 -9.29
CA GLY A 431 -17.70 -9.95 -10.68
C GLY A 431 -16.59 -10.15 -11.70
N GLY A 432 -15.47 -10.77 -11.28
CA GLY A 432 -14.33 -11.06 -12.15
C GLY A 432 -14.42 -12.44 -12.79
N ASP A 433 -13.67 -12.63 -13.87
CA ASP A 433 -13.46 -13.91 -14.51
C ASP A 433 -12.24 -14.66 -13.93
N TRP A 434 -12.39 -15.96 -13.69
CA TRP A 434 -11.33 -16.81 -13.11
C TRP A 434 -10.18 -17.03 -14.09
N GLY A 435 -10.45 -17.14 -15.38
CA GLY A 435 -9.45 -17.25 -16.43
C GLY A 435 -8.60 -15.99 -16.51
N ASP A 436 -9.24 -14.82 -16.53
CA ASP A 436 -8.55 -13.52 -16.51
C ASP A 436 -7.67 -13.35 -15.26
N TYR A 437 -8.19 -13.74 -14.10
CA TYR A 437 -7.44 -13.74 -12.84
C TYR A 437 -6.17 -14.61 -12.94
N LYS A 438 -6.33 -15.86 -13.39
CA LYS A 438 -5.20 -16.78 -13.55
C LYS A 438 -4.19 -16.25 -14.57
N GLY A 439 -4.66 -15.70 -15.70
CA GLY A 439 -3.79 -15.13 -16.73
C GLY A 439 -3.01 -13.89 -16.28
N ARG A 440 -3.56 -13.09 -15.33
CA ARG A 440 -2.80 -11.99 -14.68
C ARG A 440 -1.73 -12.54 -13.76
N LEU A 441 -2.09 -13.44 -12.84
CA LEU A 441 -1.14 -14.06 -11.92
C LEU A 441 0.00 -14.76 -12.68
N LEU A 442 -0.31 -15.47 -13.77
CA LEU A 442 0.70 -16.11 -14.62
C LEU A 442 1.63 -15.09 -15.29
N ARG A 443 1.10 -14.00 -15.85
CA ARG A 443 1.94 -12.93 -16.42
C ARG A 443 2.82 -12.27 -15.36
N MET A 444 2.30 -12.08 -14.15
CA MET A 444 3.08 -11.54 -13.03
C MET A 444 4.18 -12.51 -12.60
N LEU A 445 4.03 -13.81 -12.80
CA LEU A 445 5.05 -14.83 -12.52
C LEU A 445 5.98 -15.11 -13.70
N GLN A 446 5.72 -14.54 -14.89
CA GLN A 446 6.62 -14.68 -16.01
C GLN A 446 7.83 -13.74 -15.84
N GLU A 447 9.05 -14.30 -15.88
CA GLU A 447 10.28 -13.50 -15.99
C GLU A 447 10.27 -12.69 -17.29
N GLN A 448 10.72 -11.44 -17.22
CA GLN A 448 10.81 -10.54 -18.39
C GLN A 448 12.19 -10.61 -19.08
N THR A 449 13.11 -11.43 -18.56
CA THR A 449 14.49 -11.55 -19.02
C THR A 449 14.67 -12.77 -19.91
N GLU A 450 15.47 -12.63 -20.98
CA GLU A 450 15.86 -13.71 -21.90
C GLU A 450 16.90 -14.67 -21.31
N GLU A 451 17.23 -14.53 -20.02
CA GLU A 451 18.20 -15.38 -19.34
C GLU A 451 17.58 -16.75 -18.98
N PRO A 452 18.37 -17.84 -19.01
CA PRO A 452 17.88 -19.16 -18.60
C PRO A 452 17.44 -19.13 -17.13
N GLU A 453 16.24 -19.63 -16.86
CA GLU A 453 15.70 -19.73 -15.50
C GLU A 453 16.60 -20.59 -14.61
N ASP A 454 16.89 -20.09 -13.41
CA ASP A 454 17.56 -20.83 -12.34
C ASP A 454 16.61 -21.87 -11.71
N ASP A 455 17.14 -23.02 -11.29
CA ASP A 455 16.48 -24.10 -10.53
C ASP A 455 15.46 -23.59 -9.47
N VAL A 456 15.78 -22.50 -8.76
CA VAL A 456 14.87 -21.90 -7.76
C VAL A 456 13.66 -21.24 -8.44
N ALA A 457 13.85 -20.48 -9.50
CA ALA A 457 12.77 -19.87 -10.28
C ALA A 457 11.91 -20.95 -10.97
N GLU A 458 12.56 -21.96 -11.54
CA GLU A 458 11.89 -23.12 -12.15
C GLU A 458 11.02 -23.83 -11.12
N SER A 459 11.52 -24.05 -9.90
CA SER A 459 10.76 -24.69 -8.82
C SER A 459 9.54 -23.88 -8.35
N ILE A 460 9.65 -22.55 -8.30
CA ILE A 460 8.56 -21.63 -7.96
C ILE A 460 7.50 -21.64 -9.08
N ARG A 461 7.92 -21.69 -10.33
CA ARG A 461 7.03 -21.72 -11.50
C ARG A 461 6.33 -23.06 -11.67
N ILE A 462 7.01 -24.18 -11.40
CA ILE A 462 6.42 -25.53 -11.30
C ILE A 462 5.32 -25.56 -10.23
N ALA A 463 5.54 -24.89 -9.09
CA ALA A 463 4.58 -24.79 -8.00
C ALA A 463 3.32 -23.96 -8.38
N LEU A 464 3.48 -22.91 -9.17
CA LEU A 464 2.41 -21.95 -9.42
C LEU A 464 1.67 -22.18 -10.76
N ASP A 465 2.30 -22.85 -11.72
CA ASP A 465 1.70 -23.19 -13.02
C ASP A 465 1.69 -24.71 -13.28
N PRO A 466 0.51 -25.37 -13.19
CA PRO A 466 0.39 -26.81 -13.46
C PRO A 466 0.63 -27.19 -14.93
N THR A 467 0.71 -26.23 -15.85
CA THR A 467 1.06 -26.48 -17.27
C THR A 467 2.56 -26.34 -17.56
N TYR A 468 3.32 -25.74 -16.64
CA TYR A 468 4.74 -25.48 -16.81
C TYR A 468 5.61 -26.75 -16.92
N PRO A 469 5.34 -27.85 -16.19
CA PRO A 469 6.04 -29.12 -16.42
C PRO A 469 5.93 -29.61 -17.87
N GLY A 470 4.81 -29.32 -18.55
CA GLY A 470 4.64 -29.63 -19.98
C GLY A 470 5.50 -28.75 -20.88
N VAL A 471 5.62 -27.45 -20.55
CA VAL A 471 6.47 -26.49 -21.27
C VAL A 471 7.95 -26.87 -21.12
N LEU A 472 8.39 -27.24 -19.92
CA LEU A 472 9.74 -27.74 -19.67
C LEU A 472 10.02 -29.03 -20.43
N ALA A 473 9.08 -29.98 -20.43
CA ALA A 473 9.21 -31.22 -21.21
C ALA A 473 9.32 -30.95 -22.72
N GLU A 474 8.59 -29.97 -23.25
CA GLU A 474 8.65 -29.59 -24.66
C GLU A 474 9.93 -28.82 -25.01
N GLY A 475 10.41 -27.95 -24.11
CA GLY A 475 11.71 -27.28 -24.20
C GLY A 475 12.86 -28.29 -24.20
N ALA A 476 12.85 -29.23 -23.26
CA ALA A 476 13.81 -30.33 -23.19
C ALA A 476 13.78 -31.19 -24.47
N ARG A 477 12.59 -31.48 -25.01
CA ARG A 477 12.46 -32.21 -26.28
C ARG A 477 13.11 -31.47 -27.44
N LYS A 478 12.86 -30.15 -27.56
CA LYS A 478 13.46 -29.30 -28.59
C LYS A 478 14.98 -29.19 -28.44
N ALA A 479 15.50 -29.12 -27.22
CA ALA A 479 16.94 -29.11 -26.95
C ALA A 479 17.61 -30.43 -27.34
N VAL A 480 16.96 -31.56 -27.05
CA VAL A 480 17.43 -32.89 -27.47
C VAL A 480 17.41 -33.04 -29.00
N GLU A 481 16.32 -32.62 -29.65
CA GLU A 481 16.21 -32.64 -31.12
C GLU A 481 17.26 -31.74 -31.79
N ALA A 482 17.57 -30.57 -31.20
CA ALA A 482 18.63 -29.68 -31.68
C ALA A 482 20.02 -30.30 -31.51
N GLY A 483 20.32 -30.88 -30.34
CA GLY A 483 21.58 -31.57 -30.08
C GLY A 483 21.78 -32.81 -30.97
N GLU A 484 20.71 -33.54 -31.31
CA GLU A 484 20.78 -34.64 -32.27
C GLU A 484 21.09 -34.16 -33.69
N LYS A 485 20.50 -33.03 -34.13
CA LYS A 485 20.82 -32.43 -35.42
C LYS A 485 22.26 -31.93 -35.48
N GLU A 486 22.72 -31.23 -34.45
CA GLU A 486 24.09 -30.74 -34.36
C GLU A 486 25.10 -31.90 -34.34
N LYS A 487 24.76 -32.98 -33.64
CA LYS A 487 25.54 -34.23 -33.66
C LYS A 487 25.55 -34.88 -35.05
N GLN A 488 24.43 -34.91 -35.76
CA GLN A 488 24.36 -35.43 -37.12
C GLN A 488 25.15 -34.56 -38.11
N GLU A 489 25.09 -33.24 -37.98
CA GLU A 489 25.88 -32.29 -38.76
C GLU A 489 27.37 -32.43 -38.47
N PHE A 490 27.75 -32.57 -37.19
CA PHE A 490 29.12 -32.86 -36.80
C PHE A 490 29.60 -34.18 -37.43
N HIS A 491 28.85 -35.28 -37.28
CA HIS A 491 29.20 -36.56 -37.89
C HIS A 491 29.28 -36.49 -39.42
N ARG A 492 28.40 -35.71 -40.07
CA ARG A 492 28.44 -35.47 -41.50
C ARG A 492 29.66 -34.65 -41.91
N SER A 493 30.02 -33.61 -41.15
CA SER A 493 31.21 -32.80 -41.38
C SER A 493 32.49 -33.64 -41.24
N VAL A 494 32.56 -34.48 -40.19
CA VAL A 494 33.67 -35.41 -39.96
C VAL A 494 33.74 -36.44 -41.09
N ALA A 495 32.61 -37.00 -41.53
CA ALA A 495 32.61 -37.94 -42.65
C ALA A 495 33.08 -37.29 -43.98
N LEU A 496 32.75 -36.02 -44.22
CA LEU A 496 33.20 -35.28 -45.41
C LEU A 496 34.67 -34.85 -45.32
N GLU A 497 35.13 -34.41 -44.15
CA GLU A 497 36.49 -33.91 -43.94
C GLU A 497 37.53 -35.05 -43.85
N PHE A 498 37.09 -36.24 -43.46
CA PHE A 498 37.93 -37.43 -43.23
C PHE A 498 37.52 -38.62 -44.12
N CYS A 499 37.19 -38.37 -45.40
CA CYS A 499 36.80 -39.40 -46.36
C CYS A 499 37.87 -40.50 -46.56
N ASP A 500 39.14 -40.10 -46.67
CA ASP A 500 40.23 -40.98 -47.12
C ASP A 500 41.29 -41.27 -46.04
N CYS A 501 41.13 -40.73 -44.84
CA CYS A 501 42.04 -40.94 -43.71
C CYS A 501 41.32 -40.72 -42.40
N SER A 502 41.69 -41.47 -41.35
CA SER A 502 41.05 -41.29 -40.04
C SER A 502 41.39 -39.90 -39.46
N PRO A 503 40.51 -39.30 -38.62
CA PRO A 503 40.79 -38.03 -37.95
C PRO A 503 42.14 -38.03 -37.21
N ARG A 504 42.53 -39.19 -36.68
CA ARG A 504 43.80 -39.43 -35.99
C ARG A 504 45.02 -39.38 -36.92
N GLU A 505 44.89 -39.82 -38.17
CA GLU A 505 45.95 -39.73 -39.19
C GLU A 505 46.09 -38.31 -39.74
N ALA A 506 44.97 -37.61 -39.94
CA ALA A 506 44.98 -36.21 -40.38
C ALA A 506 45.64 -35.27 -39.34
N PHE A 507 45.40 -35.49 -38.05
CA PHE A 507 46.10 -34.76 -36.98
C PHE A 507 47.60 -35.04 -36.95
N ARG A 508 48.04 -36.29 -37.21
CA ARG A 508 49.47 -36.64 -37.28
C ARG A 508 50.18 -36.06 -38.50
N ARG A 509 49.48 -35.85 -39.62
CA ARG A 509 50.02 -35.21 -40.84
C ARG A 509 50.22 -33.70 -40.69
N ARG A 510 49.50 -33.03 -39.78
CA ARG A 510 49.66 -31.58 -39.50
C ARG A 510 50.80 -31.26 -38.51
N SER A 511 51.44 -32.27 -37.92
CA SER A 511 52.51 -32.09 -36.92
C SER A 511 53.93 -32.29 -37.47
N PHE A 512 54.12 -32.18 -38.78
CA PHE A 512 55.44 -32.17 -39.44
C PHE A 512 55.55 -31.00 -40.42
#